data_AF-A0A529QCW3-F1
#
_entry.id   AF-A0A529QCW3-F1
#
_cell.length_a   1.000
_cell.length_b   1.000
_cell.length_c   1.000
_cell.angle_alpha   90.00
_cell.angle_beta   90.00
_cell.angle_gamma   90.00
#
_symmetry.space_group_name_H-M   'P 1'
#
loop_
_entity.id
_entity.type
_entity.pdbx_description
1 polymer ?
#
loop_
_entity_poly.entity_id
_entity_poly.type
_entity_poly.pdbx_seq_one_letter_code
_entity_poly.pdbx_strand_id
1 'polypeptide(L)'
;VGGTVDLYDSMGLVKEQVVTAGTIVLRTNVTNKPYDDKRVRNAIQLAVDNETVLKLGYSGLGQVAENHHVCPIHPEYYELPKVPRDLAKAKALMAEAGQTDHEFELISYDADYVKDPADVVAAQMRDAGFKVKRTIIPGSSFWNDWTKYPWSTTDWGMRPLGVQVLAIAYRSGEAWNESGYANP
;
A
#
# COMPACT_ATOMS: atom_id res chain seq x y z
N VAL A 1 -11.76 -5.95 10.13
CA VAL A 1 -10.78 -6.48 11.13
C VAL A 1 -11.14 -6.10 12.57
N GLY A 2 -11.21 -4.79 12.92
CA GLY A 2 -11.49 -4.36 14.29
C GLY A 2 -12.76 -4.93 14.93
N GLY A 3 -13.89 -4.92 14.22
CA GLY A 3 -15.16 -5.41 14.78
C GLY A 3 -15.15 -6.90 15.20
N THR A 4 -14.34 -7.74 14.55
CA THR A 4 -14.18 -9.15 14.95
C THR A 4 -13.34 -9.26 16.23
N VAL A 5 -12.31 -8.43 16.38
CA VAL A 5 -11.48 -8.40 17.59
C VAL A 5 -12.28 -7.87 18.77
N ASP A 6 -13.04 -6.79 18.59
CA ASP A 6 -13.90 -6.22 19.64
C ASP A 6 -14.95 -7.23 20.12
N LEU A 7 -15.50 -8.04 19.20
CA LEU A 7 -16.42 -9.13 19.54
C LEU A 7 -15.74 -10.17 20.43
N TYR A 8 -14.54 -10.62 20.09
CA TYR A 8 -13.80 -11.59 20.90
C TYR A 8 -13.36 -11.03 22.26
N ASP A 9 -12.99 -9.75 22.31
CA ASP A 9 -12.68 -9.05 23.56
C ASP A 9 -13.92 -9.03 24.48
N SER A 10 -15.13 -8.83 23.92
CA SER A 10 -16.39 -8.88 24.68
C SER A 10 -16.72 -10.27 25.26
N MET A 11 -16.12 -11.33 24.71
CA MET A 11 -16.30 -12.72 25.15
C MET A 11 -15.32 -13.12 26.26
N GLY A 12 -14.40 -12.23 26.67
CA GLY A 12 -13.42 -12.51 27.72
C GLY A 12 -12.36 -13.54 27.34
N LEU A 13 -12.09 -13.71 26.04
CA LEU A 13 -11.05 -14.60 25.54
C LEU A 13 -9.65 -14.04 25.85
N VAL A 14 -8.64 -14.92 25.93
CA VAL A 14 -7.24 -14.51 26.08
C VAL A 14 -6.75 -13.94 24.74
N LYS A 15 -6.25 -12.71 24.77
CA LYS A 15 -5.71 -12.01 23.60
C LYS A 15 -4.20 -12.09 23.60
N GLU A 16 -3.66 -12.71 22.56
CA GLU A 16 -2.22 -12.73 22.28
C GLU A 16 -1.94 -11.88 21.03
N GLN A 17 -0.88 -11.08 21.07
CA GLN A 17 -0.46 -10.25 19.94
C GLN A 17 1.01 -10.45 19.64
N VAL A 18 1.31 -10.69 18.37
CA VAL A 18 2.68 -10.79 17.85
C VAL A 18 2.81 -9.95 16.58
N VAL A 19 3.95 -9.28 16.45
CA VAL A 19 4.30 -8.55 15.23
C VAL A 19 4.71 -9.56 14.16
N THR A 20 4.22 -9.38 12.94
CA THR A 20 4.59 -10.21 11.78
C THR A 20 5.17 -9.33 10.67
N ALA A 21 5.86 -9.94 9.70
CA ALA A 21 6.26 -9.24 8.47
C ALA A 21 5.16 -9.24 7.40
N GLY A 22 3.93 -9.63 7.77
CA GLY A 22 2.78 -9.49 6.89
C GLY A 22 2.59 -8.02 6.53
N THR A 23 2.50 -7.71 5.24
CA THR A 23 2.47 -6.32 4.76
C THR A 23 1.29 -6.12 3.83
N ILE A 24 0.50 -5.06 4.05
CA ILE A 24 -0.47 -4.57 3.07
C ILE A 24 0.22 -3.50 2.24
N VAL A 25 0.10 -3.61 0.93
CA VAL A 25 0.82 -2.76 -0.02
C VAL A 25 -0.19 -2.09 -0.93
N LEU A 26 -0.11 -0.77 -1.07
CA LEU A 26 -0.77 -0.04 -2.13
C LEU A 26 0.27 0.27 -3.20
N ARG A 27 0.38 -0.62 -4.16
CA ARG A 27 1.48 -0.64 -5.13
C ARG A 27 1.07 0.03 -6.42
N THR A 28 1.96 0.87 -6.95
CA THR A 28 1.89 1.38 -8.33
C THR A 28 2.76 0.50 -9.25
N ASN A 29 2.26 0.15 -10.43
CA ASN A 29 3.03 -0.54 -11.46
C ASN A 29 3.70 0.47 -12.40
N VAL A 30 5.03 0.54 -12.38
CA VAL A 30 5.82 1.53 -13.14
C VAL A 30 5.80 1.33 -14.65
N THR A 31 5.25 0.21 -15.14
CA THR A 31 5.07 -0.03 -16.58
C THR A 31 3.79 0.60 -17.13
N ASN A 32 2.94 1.14 -16.27
CA ASN A 32 1.69 1.80 -16.65
C ASN A 32 1.79 3.31 -16.44
N LYS A 33 1.29 4.09 -17.40
CA LYS A 33 1.10 5.53 -17.20
C LYS A 33 -0.02 5.81 -16.19
N PRO A 34 0.07 6.86 -15.37
CA PRO A 34 1.19 7.81 -15.26
C PRO A 34 2.26 7.38 -14.23
N TYR A 35 2.21 6.14 -13.75
CA TYR A 35 3.09 5.64 -12.69
C TYR A 35 4.51 5.31 -13.16
N ASP A 36 4.78 5.37 -14.46
CA ASP A 36 6.13 5.38 -15.04
C ASP A 36 6.93 6.61 -14.58
N ASP A 37 6.27 7.75 -14.36
CA ASP A 37 6.88 8.94 -13.80
C ASP A 37 7.10 8.83 -12.28
N LYS A 38 8.35 8.95 -11.84
CA LYS A 38 8.72 8.91 -10.41
C LYS A 38 8.05 10.04 -9.62
N ARG A 39 7.79 11.20 -10.22
CA ARG A 39 7.11 12.33 -9.57
C ARG A 39 5.68 11.96 -9.18
N VAL A 40 5.00 11.21 -10.03
CA VAL A 40 3.66 10.63 -9.78
C VAL A 40 3.67 9.78 -8.53
N ARG A 41 4.55 8.79 -8.48
CA ARG A 41 4.68 7.88 -7.33
C ARG A 41 5.04 8.62 -6.04
N ASN A 42 5.97 9.57 -6.12
CA ASN A 42 6.38 10.37 -4.97
C ASN A 42 5.24 11.25 -4.44
N ALA A 43 4.40 11.84 -5.30
CA ALA A 43 3.28 12.64 -4.80
C ALA A 43 2.21 11.78 -4.15
N ILE A 44 1.93 10.58 -4.69
CA ILE A 44 1.02 9.63 -4.05
C ILE A 44 1.51 9.32 -2.64
N GLN A 45 2.80 9.00 -2.49
CA GLN A 45 3.39 8.73 -1.17
C GLN A 45 3.32 9.96 -0.23
N LEU A 46 3.61 11.16 -0.72
CA LEU A 46 3.54 12.40 0.07
C LEU A 46 2.11 12.82 0.44
N ALA A 47 1.10 12.38 -0.31
CA ALA A 47 -0.30 12.69 -0.03
C ALA A 47 -0.88 11.85 1.11
N VAL A 48 -0.21 10.75 1.48
CA VAL A 48 -0.71 9.73 2.41
C VAL A 48 0.03 9.80 3.75
N ASP A 49 -0.74 9.79 4.83
CA ASP A 49 -0.29 9.52 6.19
C ASP A 49 -0.62 8.07 6.57
N ASN A 50 0.44 7.27 6.73
CA ASN A 50 0.36 5.85 7.05
C ASN A 50 -0.17 5.59 8.48
N GLU A 51 -0.03 6.53 9.42
CA GLU A 51 -0.60 6.37 10.77
C GLU A 51 -2.12 6.39 10.71
N THR A 52 -2.69 7.34 9.96
CA THR A 52 -4.12 7.41 9.70
C THR A 52 -4.62 6.18 8.93
N VAL A 53 -3.86 5.68 7.97
CA VAL A 53 -4.20 4.43 7.25
C VAL A 53 -4.26 3.24 8.20
N LEU A 54 -3.27 3.06 9.06
CA LEU A 54 -3.28 1.99 10.06
C LEU A 54 -4.48 2.12 11.00
N LYS A 55 -4.71 3.33 11.53
CA LYS A 55 -5.77 3.59 12.51
C LYS A 55 -7.16 3.35 11.94
N LEU A 56 -7.46 3.89 10.75
CA LEU A 56 -8.81 3.86 10.18
C LEU A 56 -9.04 2.65 9.29
N GLY A 57 -8.04 2.28 8.47
CA GLY A 57 -8.16 1.18 7.50
C GLY A 57 -7.85 -0.19 8.10
N TYR A 58 -7.15 -0.25 9.24
CA TYR A 58 -6.78 -1.50 9.88
C TYR A 58 -7.06 -1.52 11.39
N SER A 59 -7.86 -0.57 11.88
CA SER A 59 -8.26 -0.48 13.29
C SER A 59 -7.10 -0.37 14.28
N GLY A 60 -5.94 0.14 13.86
CA GLY A 60 -4.75 0.25 14.71
C GLY A 60 -4.02 -1.09 14.98
N LEU A 61 -4.42 -2.19 14.33
CA LEU A 61 -3.94 -3.53 14.64
C LEU A 61 -2.68 -3.89 13.84
N GLY A 62 -1.56 -3.23 14.12
CA GLY A 62 -0.32 -3.50 13.43
C GLY A 62 0.77 -2.50 13.76
N GLN A 63 1.78 -2.43 12.89
CA GLN A 63 2.80 -1.38 12.93
C GLN A 63 2.59 -0.43 11.73
N VAL A 64 3.00 0.83 11.92
CA VAL A 64 2.91 1.83 10.86
C VAL A 64 3.88 1.44 9.75
N ALA A 65 3.39 1.39 8.51
CA ALA A 65 4.23 1.03 7.37
C ALA A 65 5.25 2.13 7.04
N GLU A 66 6.48 1.73 6.74
CA GLU A 66 7.59 2.62 6.39
C GLU A 66 7.76 2.81 4.86
N ASN A 67 6.79 2.32 4.08
CA ASN A 67 6.83 2.28 2.61
C ASN A 67 7.93 1.37 2.02
N HIS A 68 8.35 0.35 2.77
CA HIS A 68 9.15 -0.78 2.28
C HIS A 68 8.80 -2.08 3.01
N HIS A 69 9.11 -3.21 2.40
CA HIS A 69 8.79 -4.54 2.91
C HIS A 69 9.70 -5.01 4.07
N VAL A 70 10.91 -4.46 4.16
CA VAL A 70 11.85 -4.88 5.20
C VAL A 70 11.45 -4.21 6.51
N CYS A 71 10.80 -4.94 7.43
CA CYS A 71 10.39 -4.43 8.74
C CYS A 71 11.34 -4.88 9.87
N PRO A 72 11.20 -4.34 11.10
CA PRO A 72 12.14 -4.58 12.22
C PRO A 72 12.35 -6.04 12.65
N ILE A 73 11.49 -6.98 12.22
CA ILE A 73 11.69 -8.41 12.52
C ILE A 73 12.76 -9.06 11.63
N HIS A 74 13.08 -8.44 10.50
CA HIS A 74 14.06 -8.97 9.56
C HIS A 74 15.48 -8.60 10.02
N PRO A 75 16.44 -9.55 10.05
CA PRO A 75 17.82 -9.28 10.47
C PRO A 75 18.52 -8.15 9.69
N GLU A 76 18.14 -7.95 8.43
CA GLU A 76 18.68 -6.93 7.53
C GLU A 76 17.92 -5.59 7.57
N TYR A 77 17.00 -5.40 8.52
CA TYR A 77 16.28 -4.14 8.69
C TYR A 77 17.23 -2.95 8.88
N TYR A 78 16.88 -1.86 8.22
CA TYR A 78 17.55 -0.58 8.35
C TYR A 78 16.49 0.53 8.31
N GLU A 79 16.46 1.37 9.34
CA GLU A 79 15.51 2.48 9.42
C GLU A 79 15.85 3.54 8.34
N LEU A 80 14.93 3.73 7.40
CA LEU A 80 15.05 4.78 6.40
C LEU A 80 14.48 6.11 6.92
N PRO A 81 14.93 7.26 6.39
CA PRO A 81 14.31 8.53 6.71
C PRO A 81 12.81 8.50 6.42
N LYS A 82 12.00 8.85 7.42
CA LYS A 82 10.55 8.90 7.28
C LYS A 82 10.15 9.92 6.21
N VAL A 83 9.15 9.57 5.41
CA VAL A 83 8.53 10.46 4.43
C VAL A 83 7.29 11.07 5.06
N PRO A 84 7.34 12.33 5.55
CA PRO A 84 6.17 12.96 6.15
C PRO A 84 5.13 13.31 5.06
N ARG A 85 3.86 13.32 5.44
CA ARG A 85 2.78 13.81 4.58
C ARG A 85 3.01 15.29 4.27
N ASP A 86 3.02 15.62 2.98
CA ASP A 86 3.22 16.99 2.46
C ASP A 86 2.35 17.20 1.21
N LEU A 87 1.16 17.76 1.43
CA LEU A 87 0.19 18.00 0.36
C LEU A 87 0.63 19.07 -0.63
N ALA A 88 1.40 20.06 -0.18
CA ALA A 88 1.88 21.13 -1.05
C ALA A 88 2.90 20.58 -2.06
N LYS A 89 3.86 19.79 -1.56
CA LYS A 89 4.84 19.12 -2.41
C LYS A 89 4.21 18.06 -3.30
N ALA A 90 3.23 17.30 -2.80
CA ALA A 90 2.48 16.35 -3.62
C ALA A 90 1.80 17.05 -4.81
N LYS A 91 1.09 18.16 -4.58
CA LYS A 91 0.45 18.95 -5.64
C LYS A 91 1.46 19.50 -6.64
N ALA A 92 2.59 20.03 -6.16
CA ALA A 92 3.65 20.55 -7.02
C ALA A 92 4.20 19.46 -7.96
N LEU A 93 4.50 18.27 -7.42
CA LEU A 93 4.97 17.14 -8.23
C LEU A 93 3.93 16.69 -9.27
N MET A 94 2.62 16.78 -8.97
CA MET A 94 1.59 16.40 -9.94
C MET A 94 1.44 17.44 -11.05
N ALA A 95 1.62 18.72 -10.73
CA ALA A 95 1.69 19.77 -11.72
C ALA A 95 2.92 19.61 -12.63
N GLU A 96 4.09 19.34 -12.06
CA GLU A 96 5.32 19.09 -12.82
C GLU A 96 5.23 17.85 -13.72
N ALA A 97 4.51 16.83 -13.28
CA ALA A 97 4.23 15.62 -14.06
C ALA A 97 3.12 15.81 -15.11
N GLY A 98 2.42 16.95 -15.10
CA GLY A 98 1.28 17.21 -15.99
C GLY A 98 0.06 16.33 -15.72
N GLN A 99 -0.11 15.85 -14.47
CA GLN A 99 -1.16 14.89 -14.09
C GLN A 99 -2.23 15.49 -13.17
N THR A 100 -2.37 16.82 -13.12
CA THR A 100 -3.34 17.51 -12.25
C THR A 100 -4.78 17.12 -12.53
N ASP A 101 -5.11 16.81 -13.78
CA ASP A 101 -6.46 16.44 -14.20
C ASP A 101 -6.71 14.94 -14.32
N HIS A 102 -5.66 14.13 -14.13
CA HIS A 102 -5.75 12.68 -14.23
C HIS A 102 -6.68 12.12 -13.14
N GLU A 103 -7.61 11.24 -13.54
CA GLU A 103 -8.39 10.45 -12.60
C GLU A 103 -7.67 9.13 -12.33
N PHE A 104 -7.14 8.99 -11.12
CA PHE A 104 -6.48 7.77 -10.67
C PHE A 104 -7.52 6.73 -10.29
N GLU A 105 -7.33 5.48 -10.72
CA GLU A 105 -8.12 4.35 -10.25
C GLU A 105 -7.30 3.52 -9.26
N LEU A 106 -7.75 3.48 -8.00
CA LEU A 106 -7.21 2.58 -7.00
C LEU A 106 -8.07 1.32 -6.95
N ILE A 107 -7.45 0.17 -7.20
CA ILE A 107 -8.11 -1.14 -7.27
C ILE A 107 -7.82 -1.93 -5.99
N SER A 108 -8.81 -2.61 -5.43
CA SER A 108 -8.60 -3.61 -4.38
C SER A 108 -9.49 -4.82 -4.64
N TYR A 109 -9.24 -5.93 -3.92
CA TYR A 109 -10.21 -7.01 -3.84
C TYR A 109 -11.14 -6.86 -2.63
N ASP A 110 -12.18 -7.67 -2.59
CA ASP A 110 -13.30 -7.63 -1.64
C ASP A 110 -13.00 -8.23 -0.25
N ALA A 111 -11.78 -8.02 0.27
CA ALA A 111 -11.47 -8.31 1.66
C ALA A 111 -11.27 -7.02 2.46
N ASP A 112 -11.98 -6.90 3.59
CA ASP A 112 -11.97 -5.71 4.47
C ASP A 112 -10.56 -5.19 4.75
N TYR A 113 -9.65 -6.11 5.06
CA TYR A 113 -8.30 -5.81 5.50
C TYR A 113 -7.40 -5.21 4.41
N VAL A 114 -7.79 -5.28 3.12
CA VAL A 114 -7.14 -4.55 2.01
C VAL A 114 -8.00 -3.43 1.43
N LYS A 115 -9.33 -3.58 1.39
CA LYS A 115 -10.21 -2.55 0.81
C LYS A 115 -10.34 -1.34 1.73
N ASP A 116 -10.36 -1.53 3.04
CA ASP A 116 -10.55 -0.44 4.00
C ASP A 116 -9.32 0.49 4.03
N PRO A 117 -8.05 0.00 4.06
CA PRO A 117 -6.87 0.85 3.87
C PRO A 117 -6.88 1.60 2.54
N ALA A 118 -7.33 0.95 1.46
CA ALA A 118 -7.44 1.57 0.15
C ALA A 118 -8.46 2.71 0.10
N ASP A 119 -9.58 2.57 0.80
CA ASP A 119 -10.57 3.63 0.93
C ASP A 119 -10.02 4.84 1.70
N VAL A 120 -9.25 4.60 2.76
CA VAL A 120 -8.56 5.68 3.50
C VAL A 120 -7.53 6.38 2.63
N VAL A 121 -6.72 5.66 1.87
CA VAL A 121 -5.75 6.27 0.95
C VAL A 121 -6.44 7.09 -0.13
N ALA A 122 -7.52 6.58 -0.74
CA ALA A 122 -8.26 7.35 -1.73
C ALA A 122 -8.92 8.61 -1.13
N ALA A 123 -9.40 8.56 0.12
CA ALA A 123 -9.89 9.75 0.81
C ALA A 123 -8.77 10.79 0.98
N GLN A 124 -7.59 10.37 1.48
CA GLN A 124 -6.45 11.27 1.65
C GLN A 124 -5.94 11.88 0.34
N MET A 125 -5.97 11.11 -0.75
CA MET A 125 -5.64 11.60 -2.09
C MET A 125 -6.65 12.63 -2.59
N ARG A 126 -7.94 12.46 -2.30
CA ARG A 126 -8.98 13.45 -2.61
C ARG A 126 -8.82 14.72 -1.77
N ASP A 127 -8.45 14.60 -0.49
CA ASP A 127 -8.11 15.76 0.36
C ASP A 127 -6.89 16.53 -0.19
N ALA A 128 -5.95 15.80 -0.81
CA ALA A 128 -4.83 16.38 -1.54
C ALA A 128 -5.22 17.02 -2.87
N GLY A 129 -6.50 16.99 -3.26
CA GLY A 129 -7.03 17.60 -4.49
C GLY A 129 -6.88 16.73 -5.74
N PHE A 130 -6.57 15.44 -5.59
CA PHE A 130 -6.46 14.51 -6.72
C PHE A 130 -7.79 13.78 -6.98
N LYS A 131 -8.10 13.54 -8.25
CA LYS A 131 -9.29 12.77 -8.64
C LYS A 131 -8.98 11.28 -8.46
N VAL A 132 -9.71 10.61 -7.56
CA VAL A 132 -9.53 9.17 -7.32
C VAL A 132 -10.86 8.44 -7.40
N LYS A 133 -10.92 7.42 -8.27
CA LYS A 133 -11.96 6.42 -8.33
C LYS A 133 -11.54 5.18 -7.54
N ARG A 134 -12.48 4.60 -6.78
CA ARG A 134 -12.30 3.32 -6.09
C ARG A 134 -13.00 2.21 -6.87
N THR A 135 -12.27 1.13 -7.11
CA THR A 135 -12.78 -0.07 -7.77
C THR A 135 -12.48 -1.28 -6.90
N ILE A 136 -13.52 -2.05 -6.58
CA ILE A 136 -13.41 -3.27 -5.79
C ILE A 136 -13.80 -4.44 -6.70
N ILE A 137 -12.92 -5.42 -6.82
CA ILE A 137 -13.09 -6.60 -7.68
C ILE A 137 -13.25 -7.83 -6.76
N PRO A 138 -14.10 -8.82 -7.09
CA PRO A 138 -14.11 -10.08 -6.35
C PRO A 138 -12.72 -10.73 -6.35
N GLY A 139 -12.26 -11.24 -5.21
CA GLY A 139 -10.92 -11.82 -5.07
C GLY A 139 -10.63 -12.91 -6.12
N SER A 140 -11.61 -13.76 -6.44
CA SER A 140 -11.49 -14.79 -7.47
C SER A 140 -11.17 -14.25 -8.86
N SER A 141 -11.54 -13.02 -9.16
CA SER A 141 -11.21 -12.33 -10.42
C SER A 141 -9.95 -11.49 -10.30
N PHE A 142 -9.75 -10.81 -9.16
CA PHE A 142 -8.58 -9.96 -8.92
C PHE A 142 -7.26 -10.72 -9.11
N TRP A 143 -7.16 -11.93 -8.58
CA TRP A 143 -5.93 -12.72 -8.64
C TRP A 143 -5.54 -13.22 -10.04
N ASN A 144 -6.41 -13.08 -11.05
CA ASN A 144 -6.05 -13.44 -12.43
C ASN A 144 -5.09 -12.42 -13.07
N ASP A 145 -5.17 -11.15 -12.66
CA ASP A 145 -4.43 -10.04 -13.27
C ASP A 145 -3.75 -9.12 -12.23
N TRP A 146 -3.62 -9.56 -10.98
CA TRP A 146 -3.17 -8.75 -9.85
C TRP A 146 -1.84 -8.00 -10.09
N THR A 147 -0.89 -8.60 -10.80
CA THR A 147 0.40 -7.97 -11.12
C THR A 147 0.30 -6.89 -12.19
N LYS A 148 -0.76 -6.90 -13.01
CA LYS A 148 -0.94 -6.01 -14.17
C LYS A 148 -1.67 -4.72 -13.86
N TYR A 149 -2.43 -4.66 -12.77
CA TYR A 149 -3.16 -3.45 -12.41
C TYR A 149 -2.21 -2.24 -12.31
N PRO A 150 -2.61 -1.03 -12.72
CA PRO A 150 -1.74 0.15 -12.61
C PRO A 150 -1.51 0.63 -11.17
N TRP A 151 -2.56 0.64 -10.35
CA TRP A 151 -2.48 0.98 -8.93
C TRP A 151 -3.49 0.14 -8.15
N SER A 152 -2.98 -0.72 -7.27
CA SER A 152 -3.81 -1.69 -6.57
C SER A 152 -3.30 -1.98 -5.17
N THR A 153 -4.18 -2.56 -4.37
CA THR A 153 -3.84 -3.07 -3.04
C THR A 153 -3.63 -4.57 -3.08
N THR A 154 -2.58 -5.04 -2.42
CA THR A 154 -2.23 -6.45 -2.24
C THR A 154 -1.75 -6.70 -0.81
N ASP A 155 -1.70 -7.95 -0.42
CA ASP A 155 -1.13 -8.41 0.83
C ASP A 155 0.01 -9.38 0.57
N TRP A 156 1.10 -9.20 1.33
CA TRP A 156 2.27 -10.04 1.30
C TRP A 156 2.36 -10.82 2.60
N GLY A 157 2.29 -12.15 2.50
CA GLY A 157 2.53 -13.04 3.63
C GLY A 157 3.94 -12.88 4.21
N MET A 158 4.03 -13.05 5.53
CA MET A 158 5.30 -12.97 6.28
C MET A 158 6.36 -13.90 5.69
N ARG A 159 7.61 -13.41 5.66
CA ARG A 159 8.81 -14.20 5.43
C ARG A 159 9.81 -13.95 6.56
N PRO A 160 10.70 -14.90 6.87
CA PRO A 160 11.70 -14.72 7.92
C PRO A 160 12.81 -13.72 7.55
N LEU A 161 13.05 -13.49 6.25
CA LEU A 161 14.06 -12.55 5.76
C LEU A 161 13.43 -11.58 4.75
N GLY A 162 13.75 -10.30 4.88
CA GLY A 162 13.30 -9.23 3.98
C GLY A 162 13.79 -9.43 2.54
N VAL A 163 15.01 -9.95 2.36
CA VAL A 163 15.59 -10.27 1.06
C VAL A 163 14.76 -11.29 0.29
N GLN A 164 14.07 -12.21 0.96
CA GLN A 164 13.18 -13.15 0.29
C GLN A 164 11.95 -12.46 -0.30
N VAL A 165 11.45 -11.40 0.37
CA VAL A 165 10.38 -10.56 -0.18
C VAL A 165 10.93 -9.76 -1.35
N LEU A 166 12.06 -9.08 -1.16
CA LEU A 166 12.64 -8.21 -2.19
C LEU A 166 13.00 -8.95 -3.47
N ALA A 167 13.56 -10.16 -3.33
CA ALA A 167 13.97 -11.00 -4.44
C ALA A 167 12.80 -11.42 -5.33
N ILE A 168 11.59 -11.53 -4.79
CA ILE A 168 10.39 -11.99 -5.51
C ILE A 168 9.52 -10.80 -5.97
N ALA A 169 9.49 -9.71 -5.19
CA ALA A 169 8.62 -8.55 -5.42
C ALA A 169 9.20 -7.46 -6.32
N TYR A 170 10.54 -7.36 -6.44
CA TYR A 170 11.18 -6.22 -7.13
C TYR A 170 12.32 -6.60 -8.07
N ARG A 171 12.66 -7.88 -8.23
CA ARG A 171 13.64 -8.28 -9.23
C ARG A 171 12.98 -8.41 -10.60
N SER A 172 13.67 -7.91 -11.62
CA SER A 172 13.20 -7.99 -13.02
C SER A 172 12.96 -9.45 -13.43
N GLY A 173 11.80 -9.72 -14.04
CA GLY A 173 11.44 -11.05 -14.55
C GLY A 173 10.80 -11.99 -13.52
N GLU A 174 10.73 -11.62 -12.25
CA GLU A 174 10.05 -12.43 -11.24
C GLU A 174 8.53 -12.37 -11.38
N ALA A 175 7.87 -13.51 -11.18
CA ALA A 175 6.44 -13.67 -11.43
C ALA A 175 5.54 -12.79 -10.54
N TRP A 176 6.04 -12.40 -9.36
CA TRP A 176 5.29 -11.62 -8.36
C TRP A 176 5.79 -10.17 -8.29
N ASN A 177 6.60 -9.72 -9.27
CA ASN A 177 6.99 -8.32 -9.39
C ASN A 177 5.81 -7.50 -9.91
N GLU A 178 4.82 -7.32 -9.04
CA GLU A 178 3.64 -6.51 -9.32
C GLU A 178 4.03 -5.05 -9.58
N SER A 179 5.13 -4.53 -9.01
CA SER A 179 5.57 -3.16 -9.26
C SER A 179 6.05 -2.91 -10.70
N GLY A 180 6.39 -3.97 -11.43
CA GLY A 180 7.08 -3.87 -12.72
C GLY A 180 8.46 -3.21 -12.62
N TYR A 181 9.01 -3.06 -11.41
CA TYR A 181 10.28 -2.39 -11.19
C TYR A 181 11.43 -3.13 -11.86
N ALA A 182 12.31 -2.38 -12.50
CA ALA A 182 13.53 -2.86 -13.11
C ALA A 182 14.59 -1.76 -13.03
N ASN A 183 15.76 -2.08 -12.47
CA ASN A 183 16.90 -1.18 -12.38
C ASN A 183 18.20 -2.02 -12.46
N PRO A 184 19.00 -1.89 -13.53
CA PRO A 184 20.16 -2.74 -13.81
C PRO A 184 21.36 -2.50 -12.88
#